data_AF-A0A951KFK9-F1
#
_entry.id   AF-A0A951KFK9-F1
#
_cell.length_a   1.000
_cell.length_b   1.000
_cell.length_c   1.000
_cell.angle_alpha   90.00
_cell.angle_beta   90.00
_cell.angle_gamma   90.00
#
_symmetry.space_group_name_H-M   'P 1'
#
loop_
_entity.id
_entity.type
_entity.pdbx_description
1 polymer ?
#
loop_
_entity_poly.entity_id
_entity_poly.type
_entity_poly.pdbx_seq_one_letter_code
_entity_poly.pdbx_strand_id
1 'polypeptide(L)' 'MRALILTNEFPPEIYGGAGVHVEELTRHLRDLVELDVRTFGSRVEETEGWRVRGYPAAHDL' A
#
# COMPACT_ATOMS: atom_id res chain seq x y z
N MET A 1 -14.54 3.82 9.97
CA MET A 1 -13.53 2.83 10.40
C MET A 1 -12.42 2.87 9.37
N ARG A 2 -11.14 2.82 9.77
CA ARG A 2 -10.00 2.86 8.84
C ARG A 2 -9.07 1.67 9.08
N ALA A 3 -8.77 0.91 8.04
CA ALA A 3 -7.83 -0.21 8.13
C ALA A 3 -6.43 0.22 7.65
N LEU A 4 -5.41 -0.23 8.38
CA LEU A 4 -4.00 -0.03 8.02
C LEU A 4 -3.47 -1.32 7.39
N ILE A 5 -2.95 -1.21 6.17
CA ILE A 5 -2.29 -2.30 5.45
C ILE A 5 -0.79 -2.01 5.43
N LEU A 6 -0.01 -2.93 5.99
CA LEU A 6 1.46 -2.89 5.95
C LEU A 6 1.93 -3.96 4.96
N THR A 7 2.69 -3.55 3.96
CA THR A 7 3.25 -4.45 2.94
C THR A 7 4.68 -4.03 2.62
N ASN A 8 5.51 -4.96 2.16
CA ASN A 8 6.82 -4.59 1.61
C ASN A 8 6.69 -4.06 0.18
N GLU A 9 5.74 -4.63 -0.58
CA GLU A 9 5.55 -4.39 -2.01
C GLU A 9 4.14 -3.85 -2.26
N PHE A 10 4.07 -2.80 -3.07
CA PHE A 10 2.82 -2.22 -3.55
C PHE A 10 3.13 -1.53 -4.89
N PRO A 11 2.17 -1.33 -5.81
CA PRO A 11 2.52 -0.75 -7.10
C PRO A 11 3.17 0.63 -6.93
N PRO A 12 4.17 0.99 -7.74
CA PRO A 12 4.69 0.22 -8.89
C PRO A 12 5.69 -0.89 -8.53
N GLU A 13 6.17 -1.00 -7.29
CA GLU A 13 7.22 -1.93 -6.88
C GLU A 13 6.68 -3.30 -6.41
N ILE A 14 6.13 -4.10 -7.32
CA ILE A 14 5.71 -5.49 -7.06
C ILE A 14 6.62 -6.47 -7.78
N TYR A 15 7.17 -7.42 -7.03
CA TYR A 15 8.10 -8.45 -7.52
C TYR A 15 7.67 -9.88 -7.17
N GLY A 16 6.71 -10.05 -6.25
CA GLY A 16 6.22 -11.36 -5.83
C GLY A 16 4.70 -11.44 -5.65
N GLY A 17 4.21 -12.66 -5.39
CA GLY A 17 2.79 -12.93 -5.22
C GLY A 17 2.16 -12.23 -4.00
N ALA A 18 2.95 -11.89 -2.99
CA ALA A 18 2.47 -11.14 -1.82
C ALA A 18 2.07 -9.71 -2.19
N GLY A 19 2.89 -9.01 -3.00
CA GLY A 19 2.55 -7.67 -3.49
C GLY A 19 1.29 -7.68 -4.37
N VAL A 20 1.20 -8.65 -5.29
CA VAL A 20 -0.01 -8.85 -6.11
C VAL A 20 -1.25 -9.09 -5.25
N HIS A 21 -1.13 -9.91 -4.21
CA HIS A 21 -2.24 -10.18 -3.30
C HIS A 21 -2.73 -8.91 -2.59
N VAL A 22 -1.80 -8.08 -2.10
CA VAL A 22 -2.14 -6.82 -1.42
C VAL A 22 -2.76 -5.82 -2.40
N GLU A 23 -2.26 -5.73 -3.63
CA GLU A 23 -2.86 -4.89 -4.66
C GLU A 23 -4.33 -5.27 -4.91
N GLU A 24 -4.60 -6.55 -5.16
CA GLU A 24 -5.97 -7.00 -5.45
C GLU A 24 -6.89 -6.90 -4.23
N LEU A 25 -6.37 -7.18 -3.03
CA LEU A 25 -7.11 -7.01 -1.78
C LEU A 25 -7.52 -5.55 -1.58
N THR A 26 -6.57 -4.63 -1.69
CA THR A 26 -6.83 -3.19 -1.47
C THR A 26 -7.73 -2.59 -2.54
N ARG A 27 -7.63 -3.06 -3.80
CA ARG A 27 -8.51 -2.66 -4.89
C ARG A 27 -9.99 -2.89 -4.56
N HIS A 28 -10.33 -4.00 -3.92
CA HIS A 28 -11.72 -4.33 -3.55
C HIS A 28 -12.11 -3.78 -2.17
N LEU A 29 -11.17 -3.71 -1.22
CA LEU A 29 -11.46 -3.18 0.12
C LEU A 29 -11.72 -1.67 0.14
N ARG A 30 -11.11 -0.89 -0.78
CA ARG A 30 -11.23 0.59 -0.78
C ARG A 30 -12.66 1.09 -0.97
N ASP A 31 -13.55 0.24 -1.53
CA ASP A 31 -14.96 0.57 -1.74
C ASP A 31 -15.82 0.27 -0.51
N LEU A 32 -15.26 -0.41 0.51
CA LEU A 32 -15.97 -0.88 1.70
C LEU A 32 -15.52 -0.18 2.99
N VAL A 33 -14.29 0.31 3.04
CA VAL A 33 -13.64 0.85 4.24
C VAL A 33 -12.53 1.82 3.84
N GLU A 34 -12.28 2.84 4.67
CA GLU A 34 -11.13 3.73 4.48
C GLU A 34 -9.82 2.95 4.65
N LEU A 35 -8.86 3.15 3.75
CA LEU A 35 -7.59 2.44 3.76
C LEU A 35 -6.39 3.39 3.86
N ASP A 36 -5.40 2.95 4.64
CA ASP A 36 -4.06 3.53 4.72
C ASP A 36 -3.06 2.41 4.41
N VAL A 37 -2.36 2.50 3.28
CA VAL A 37 -1.34 1.53 2.84
C VAL A 37 0.04 2.12 3.11
N ARG A 38 0.88 1.38 3.82
CA ARG A 38 2.29 1.70 4.00
C ARG A 38 3.14 0.63 3.35
N THR A 39 4.04 1.09 2.49
CA THR A 39 4.93 0.25 1.69
C THR A 39 6.36 0.76 1.73
N PHE A 40 7.32 -0.04 1.29
CA PHE A 40 8.60 0.50 0.87
C PHE A 40 8.52 1.07 -0.55
N GLY A 41 9.42 1.99 -0.89
CA GLY A 41 9.44 2.72 -2.16
C GLY A 41 9.10 4.19 -1.98
N SER A 42 8.85 4.89 -3.09
CA SER A 42 8.65 6.35 -3.09
C SER A 42 7.22 6.80 -3.39
N ARG A 43 6.27 5.88 -3.57
CA ARG A 43 4.88 6.23 -3.92
C ARG A 43 4.21 7.04 -2.81
N VAL A 44 3.60 8.17 -3.17
CA VAL A 44 2.72 8.93 -2.29
C VAL A 44 1.43 9.23 -3.03
N GLU A 45 0.31 8.80 -2.45
CA GLU A 45 -1.03 9.03 -3.00
C GLU A 45 -2.00 9.28 -1.86
N GLU A 46 -2.83 10.30 -1.98
CA GLU A 46 -3.86 10.61 -0.99
C GLU A 46 -5.10 11.14 -1.71
N THR A 47 -6.20 10.42 -1.52
CA THR A 47 -7.55 10.80 -1.96
C THR A 47 -8.53 10.52 -0.81
N GLU A 48 -9.80 10.90 -0.98
CA GLU A 48 -10.80 10.68 0.06
C GLU A 48 -10.92 9.19 0.43
N GLY A 49 -10.67 8.85 1.70
CA GLY A 49 -10.73 7.47 2.20
C GLY A 49 -9.60 6.53 1.74
N TRP A 50 -8.61 7.02 0.99
CA TRP A 50 -7.51 6.21 0.45
C TRP A 50 -6.16 6.91 0.58
N ARG A 51 -5.20 6.24 1.23
CA ARG A 51 -3.83 6.72 1.35
C ARG A 51 -2.84 5.63 1.01
N VAL A 52 -1.79 5.98 0.29
CA VAL A 52 -0.60 5.16 0.06
C VAL A 52 0.63 5.98 0.38
N ARG A 53 1.50 5.45 1.23
CA ARG A 53 2.77 6.09 1.57
C ARG A 53 3.92 5.08 1.53
N GLY A 54 4.87 5.37 0.66
CA GLY A 54 6.16 4.73 0.55
C GLY A 54 7.15 5.27 1.57
N TYR A 55 8.01 4.38 2.06
CA TYR A 55 9.15 4.70 2.92
C TYR A 55 10.44 4.12 2.31
N PRO A 56 11.60 4.76 2.52
CA PRO A 56 12.88 4.16 2.16
C PRO A 56 13.05 2.85 2.93
N ALA A 57 13.65 1.85 2.29
CA ALA A 57 13.96 0.62 2.98
C ALA A 57 15.08 0.86 3.99
N ALA A 58 15.07 0.12 5.11
CA ALA A 58 16.01 0.37 6.20
C ALA A 58 17.50 0.19 5.80
N HIS A 59 17.77 -0.51 4.70
CA HIS A 59 19.12 -0.70 4.16
C HIS A 59 19.59 0.46 3.26
N ASP A 60 18.71 1.41 2.95
CA ASP A 60 19.01 2.61 2.16
C ASP A 60 19.30 3.85 3.04
N LEU A 61 19.30 3.68 4.37
CA LEU A 61 19.59 4.70 5.38
C LEU A 61 21.05 4.60 5.86
#